data_AF-A0A0Q7QN16-F1
#
_entry.id   AF-A0A0Q7QN16-F1
#
_cell.length_a   1.000
_cell.length_b   1.000
_cell.length_c   1.000
_cell.angle_alpha   90.00
_cell.angle_beta   90.00
_cell.angle_gamma   90.00
#
_symmetry.space_group_name_H-M   'P 1'
#
loop_
_entity.id
_entity.type
_entity.pdbx_description
1 polymer ?
#
loop_
_entity_poly.entity_id
_entity_poly.type
_entity_poly.pdbx_seq_one_letter_code
_entity_poly.pdbx_strand_id
1 'polypeptide(L)'
;MTVLRVEGGSAVELARRQGELTARARGAQLEDDHAHVLARTGTAWDDVARRLLVEETARQAMDALDDESRTFFAAYAEGVEVGLADSERRVDRPWEPWTPLGVFHVHHVLFGALGHHLWRRHVARTLGPAAVLALAHEVPAVSGSNAWAVGGARSADGAPIIAADPHRLLHFPGVYQQVHLVAPGLDVVGLTIPGVPGVQHFGHTGSVAWAVTNAMADTQDLVDVLLRSDSVDAAVEVDLGDGWETATVLDGVVRTRLGPVLVGSPAEGSGIVVRTAVHVSRDLGLGAVLPLLRSRTAADVGRALDGWVDPVNDVVVADTAGTVLRRVAGRVPRRVAGDWLGWVDHAVEEVPPDGWVVSANHRRGPESDALATEFAPPHRARRLEQLVGERDGWTVEAAGETLLDTVLLTAASWQGRLKDVEVLGPADDLRLRLLAWDGRMDADSRGAAAFAAVRGALVRRLAAAPALSGLWAESGLPAMFRPWLTPEPRIALALDRWLEEGAPFGLDLTALLAESLEEVAATGHAPTWGETHAVVGPDGTPVPVGGDEGCVLSTSSRPGLDDTCWRGPAARVVWSLADRDASRWVVPDDLDAWATGVLHPVKESR
;
A
#
# COMPACT_ATOMS: atom_id res chain seq x y z
N MET A 1 18.42 -4.11 15.00
CA MET A 1 19.00 -3.97 13.65
C MET A 1 19.54 -2.55 13.50
N THR A 2 20.70 -2.33 12.88
CA THR A 2 21.41 -1.04 12.91
C THR A 2 20.95 -0.11 11.79
N VAL A 3 20.71 1.16 12.11
CA VAL A 3 20.40 2.23 11.14
C VAL A 3 21.57 2.37 10.16
N LEU A 4 21.31 2.33 8.86
CA LEU A 4 22.38 2.48 7.86
C LEU A 4 22.83 3.94 7.77
N ARG A 5 23.90 4.27 8.48
CA ARG A 5 24.54 5.59 8.41
C ARG A 5 25.50 5.67 7.22
N VAL A 6 25.28 6.67 6.37
CA VAL A 6 26.06 6.90 5.14
C VAL A 6 26.54 8.34 5.13
N GLU A 7 27.84 8.53 4.95
CA GLU A 7 28.47 9.85 4.85
C GLU A 7 29.19 9.98 3.52
N GLY A 8 29.03 11.10 2.82
CA GLY A 8 29.73 11.40 1.56
C GLY A 8 30.16 12.86 1.46
N GLY A 9 31.20 13.16 0.67
CA GLY A 9 31.67 14.52 0.41
C GLY A 9 30.80 15.33 -0.55
N SER A 10 29.82 14.70 -1.20
CA SER A 10 28.83 15.32 -2.09
C SER A 10 27.57 14.47 -2.16
N ALA A 11 26.48 14.98 -2.76
CA ALA A 11 25.27 14.19 -2.99
C ALA A 11 25.54 12.93 -3.86
N VAL A 12 26.38 13.07 -4.88
CA VAL A 12 26.75 11.96 -5.79
C VAL A 12 27.58 10.89 -5.06
N GLU A 13 28.56 11.31 -4.27
CA GLU A 13 29.33 10.37 -3.45
C GLU A 13 28.46 9.69 -2.40
N LEU A 14 27.56 10.43 -1.76
CA LEU A 14 26.60 9.91 -0.80
C LEU A 14 25.72 8.83 -1.44
N ALA A 15 25.18 9.05 -2.65
CA ALA A 15 24.39 8.05 -3.38
C ALA A 15 25.19 6.78 -3.67
N ARG A 16 26.43 6.91 -4.14
CA ARG A 16 27.32 5.76 -4.39
C ARG A 16 27.58 4.96 -3.12
N ARG A 17 27.92 5.63 -2.03
CA ARG A 17 28.16 4.95 -0.75
C ARG A 17 26.90 4.33 -0.18
N GLN A 18 25.74 4.96 -0.39
CA GLN A 18 24.45 4.38 -0.01
C GLN A 18 24.22 3.07 -0.78
N GLY A 19 24.39 3.07 -2.10
CA GLY A 19 24.26 1.86 -2.93
C GLY A 19 25.19 0.74 -2.47
N GLU A 20 26.47 1.04 -2.23
CA GLU A 20 27.47 0.08 -1.76
C GLU A 20 27.11 -0.55 -0.42
N LEU A 21 26.72 0.27 0.56
CA LEU A 21 26.41 -0.20 1.90
C LEU A 21 25.04 -0.91 1.96
N THR A 22 24.05 -0.44 1.21
CA THR A 22 22.77 -1.14 1.07
C THR A 22 22.98 -2.50 0.42
N ALA A 23 23.80 -2.62 -0.63
CA ALA A 23 24.13 -3.90 -1.26
C ALA A 23 24.81 -4.88 -0.30
N ARG A 24 25.73 -4.41 0.55
CA ARG A 24 26.35 -5.26 1.59
C ARG A 24 25.34 -5.73 2.64
N ALA A 25 24.37 -4.89 2.99
CA ALA A 25 23.38 -5.19 4.01
C ALA A 25 22.19 -6.01 3.49
N ARG A 26 21.80 -5.83 2.23
CA ARG A 26 20.56 -6.31 1.61
C ARG A 26 20.78 -6.96 0.24
N GLY A 27 21.98 -7.44 -0.07
CA GLY A 27 22.33 -7.89 -1.43
C GLY A 27 21.41 -8.96 -2.02
N ALA A 28 20.95 -9.91 -1.20
CA ALA A 28 19.94 -10.89 -1.60
C ALA A 28 18.62 -10.26 -2.07
N GLN A 29 18.11 -9.28 -1.31
CA GLN A 29 16.88 -8.55 -1.63
C GLN A 29 17.08 -7.72 -2.91
N LEU A 30 18.22 -7.05 -3.06
CA LEU A 30 18.54 -6.28 -4.26
C LEU A 30 18.57 -7.17 -5.53
N GLU A 31 19.19 -8.35 -5.46
CA GLU A 31 19.22 -9.27 -6.61
C GLU A 31 17.84 -9.84 -6.92
N ASP A 32 17.01 -10.10 -5.91
CA ASP A 32 15.61 -10.49 -6.11
C ASP A 32 14.83 -9.36 -6.80
N ASP A 33 14.94 -8.12 -6.33
CA ASP A 33 14.29 -6.96 -6.96
C ASP A 33 14.81 -6.72 -8.39
N HIS A 34 16.10 -6.89 -8.62
CA HIS A 34 16.69 -6.79 -9.95
C HIS A 34 16.14 -7.87 -10.90
N ALA A 35 15.98 -9.10 -10.43
CA ALA A 35 15.33 -10.17 -11.19
C ALA A 35 13.87 -9.82 -11.52
N HIS A 36 13.13 -9.17 -10.60
CA HIS A 36 11.77 -8.71 -10.87
C HIS A 36 11.74 -7.61 -11.94
N VAL A 37 12.66 -6.64 -11.89
CA VAL A 37 12.76 -5.57 -12.90
C VAL A 37 13.02 -6.14 -14.29
N LEU A 38 13.92 -7.12 -14.38
CA LEU A 38 14.32 -7.76 -15.63
C LEU A 38 13.36 -8.88 -16.10
N ALA A 39 12.32 -9.18 -15.31
CA ALA A 39 11.42 -10.31 -15.58
C ALA A 39 12.17 -11.66 -15.72
N ARG A 40 13.07 -11.95 -14.77
CA ARG A 40 13.90 -13.18 -14.71
C ARG A 40 13.75 -13.93 -13.37
N THR A 41 12.59 -13.82 -12.73
CA THR A 41 12.31 -14.47 -11.45
C THR A 41 12.04 -15.97 -11.57
N GLY A 42 11.69 -16.45 -12.76
CA GLY A 42 11.20 -17.81 -12.98
C GLY A 42 9.76 -18.04 -12.50
N THR A 43 9.04 -16.97 -12.17
CA THR A 43 7.67 -17.02 -11.66
C THR A 43 6.66 -16.43 -12.66
N ALA A 44 5.37 -16.49 -12.33
CA ALA A 44 4.31 -15.88 -13.15
C ALA A 44 4.44 -14.34 -13.28
N TRP A 45 5.26 -13.70 -12.46
CA TRP A 45 5.59 -12.28 -12.56
C TRP A 45 6.26 -11.93 -13.90
N ASP A 46 7.10 -12.81 -14.44
CA ASP A 46 7.95 -12.48 -15.61
C ASP A 46 7.14 -12.19 -16.88
N ASP A 47 5.97 -12.82 -17.05
CA ASP A 47 5.07 -12.50 -18.16
C ASP A 47 4.44 -11.11 -17.97
N VAL A 48 3.97 -10.82 -16.76
CA VAL A 48 3.29 -9.55 -16.49
C VAL A 48 4.26 -8.37 -16.46
N ALA A 49 5.47 -8.51 -15.91
CA ALA A 49 6.48 -7.47 -15.94
C ALA A 49 6.89 -7.09 -17.37
N ARG A 50 7.06 -8.10 -18.25
CA ARG A 50 7.30 -7.86 -19.69
C ARG A 50 6.10 -7.16 -20.33
N ARG A 51 4.89 -7.66 -20.10
CA ARG A 51 3.67 -7.05 -20.66
C ARG A 51 3.40 -5.64 -20.13
N LEU A 52 3.81 -5.31 -18.91
CA LEU A 52 3.74 -3.97 -18.36
C LEU A 52 4.89 -3.06 -18.83
N LEU A 53 5.86 -3.62 -19.57
CA LEU A 53 7.05 -2.92 -20.05
C LEU A 53 7.85 -2.28 -18.91
N VAL A 54 8.05 -2.99 -17.80
CA VAL A 54 8.72 -2.46 -16.58
C VAL A 54 10.11 -1.92 -16.89
N GLU A 55 10.95 -2.69 -17.57
CA GLU A 55 12.33 -2.28 -17.92
C GLU A 55 12.35 -1.06 -18.87
N GLU A 56 11.52 -1.07 -19.91
CA GLU A 56 11.42 0.06 -20.85
C GLU A 56 10.92 1.32 -20.15
N THR A 57 9.94 1.19 -19.25
CA THR A 57 9.41 2.30 -18.47
C THR A 57 10.48 2.91 -17.57
N ALA A 58 11.31 2.08 -16.93
CA ALA A 58 12.42 2.55 -16.10
C ALA A 58 13.47 3.32 -16.91
N ARG A 59 13.81 2.85 -18.12
CA ARG A 59 14.72 3.55 -19.03
C ARG A 59 14.18 4.92 -19.44
N GLN A 60 12.91 4.97 -19.86
CA GLN A 60 12.27 6.22 -20.25
C GLN A 60 12.18 7.22 -19.09
N ALA A 61 11.87 6.74 -17.88
CA ALA A 61 11.84 7.58 -16.68
C ALA A 61 13.25 8.12 -16.33
N MET A 62 14.32 7.36 -16.60
CA MET A 62 15.70 7.81 -16.40
C MET A 62 16.09 8.91 -17.41
N ASP A 63 15.61 8.79 -18.65
CA ASP A 63 15.80 9.82 -19.68
C ASP A 63 15.06 11.12 -19.34
N ALA A 64 13.91 11.03 -18.65
CA ALA A 64 13.11 12.17 -18.21
C ALA A 64 13.73 12.96 -17.04
N LEU A 65 14.68 12.37 -16.30
CA LEU A 65 15.36 13.07 -15.21
C LEU A 65 16.24 14.22 -15.71
N ASP A 66 16.38 15.27 -14.90
CA ASP A 66 17.42 16.28 -15.08
C ASP A 66 18.82 15.68 -14.88
N ASP A 67 19.87 16.37 -15.36
CA ASP A 67 21.24 15.85 -15.36
C ASP A 67 21.79 15.58 -13.95
N GLU A 68 21.39 16.36 -12.95
CA GLU A 68 21.85 16.18 -11.57
C GLU A 68 21.21 14.92 -10.96
N SER A 69 19.89 14.79 -11.11
CA SER A 69 19.13 13.61 -10.70
C SER A 69 19.65 12.35 -11.42
N ARG A 70 19.87 12.40 -12.73
CA ARG A 70 20.43 11.29 -13.51
C ARG A 70 21.80 10.85 -12.96
N THR A 71 22.67 11.81 -12.65
CA THR A 71 23.99 11.53 -12.05
C THR A 71 23.88 10.90 -10.66
N PHE A 72 22.94 11.39 -9.84
CA PHE A 72 22.68 10.86 -8.50
C PHE A 72 22.20 9.41 -8.52
N PHE A 73 21.26 9.08 -9.41
CA PHE A 73 20.76 7.71 -9.59
C PHE A 73 21.81 6.77 -10.19
N ALA A 74 22.57 7.22 -11.19
CA ALA A 74 23.66 6.45 -11.77
C ALA A 74 24.73 6.09 -10.72
N ALA A 75 25.12 7.05 -9.88
CA ALA A 75 26.10 6.82 -8.82
C ALA A 75 25.62 5.79 -7.79
N TYR A 76 24.34 5.75 -7.47
CA TYR A 76 23.78 4.71 -6.61
C TYR A 76 23.91 3.32 -7.24
N ALA A 77 23.54 3.17 -8.52
CA ALA A 77 23.69 1.91 -9.25
C ALA A 77 25.16 1.43 -9.31
N GLU A 78 26.11 2.35 -9.54
CA GLU A 78 27.55 2.05 -9.44
C GLU A 78 27.93 1.53 -8.05
N GLY A 79 27.40 2.16 -7.00
CA GLY A 79 27.60 1.74 -5.62
C GLY A 79 27.10 0.32 -5.37
N VAL A 80 25.90 0.01 -5.85
CA VAL A 80 25.32 -1.33 -5.75
C VAL A 80 26.21 -2.37 -6.42
N GLU A 81 26.70 -2.12 -7.63
CA GLU A 81 27.65 -3.03 -8.31
C GLU A 81 28.91 -3.29 -7.48
N VAL A 82 29.47 -2.24 -6.86
CA VAL A 82 30.64 -2.39 -5.98
C VAL A 82 30.30 -3.23 -4.74
N GLY A 83 29.14 -3.00 -4.12
CA GLY A 83 28.71 -3.74 -2.93
C GLY A 83 28.34 -5.20 -3.22
N LEU A 84 27.96 -5.53 -4.46
CA LEU A 84 27.59 -6.87 -4.92
C LEU A 84 28.75 -7.64 -5.57
N ALA A 85 29.96 -7.08 -5.61
CA ALA A 85 31.10 -7.68 -6.31
C ALA A 85 31.37 -9.16 -5.95
N ASP A 86 31.18 -9.51 -4.67
CA ASP A 86 31.39 -10.88 -4.15
C ASP A 86 30.07 -11.65 -3.91
N SER A 87 28.93 -11.16 -4.43
CA SER A 87 27.63 -11.81 -4.26
C SER A 87 27.55 -13.10 -5.08
N GLU A 88 27.20 -14.21 -4.44
CA GLU A 88 26.96 -15.50 -5.13
C GLU A 88 25.57 -15.57 -5.80
N ARG A 89 24.68 -14.62 -5.49
CA ARG A 89 23.29 -14.57 -5.97
C ARG A 89 23.08 -13.61 -7.15
N ARG A 90 24.17 -13.21 -7.84
CA ARG A 90 24.08 -12.21 -8.91
C ARG A 90 23.18 -12.65 -10.04
N VAL A 91 22.26 -11.76 -10.43
CA VAL A 91 21.59 -11.86 -11.72
C VAL A 91 22.63 -11.64 -12.83
N ASP A 92 22.52 -12.41 -13.91
CA ASP A 92 23.44 -12.35 -15.07
C ASP A 92 23.15 -11.13 -15.97
N ARG A 93 23.14 -9.94 -15.35
CA ARG A 93 23.01 -8.58 -15.91
C ARG A 93 23.55 -7.60 -14.84
N PRO A 94 24.30 -6.55 -15.21
CA PRO A 94 24.71 -5.53 -14.24
C PRO A 94 23.53 -4.62 -13.87
N TRP A 95 23.64 -3.96 -12.71
CA TRP A 95 22.82 -2.81 -12.38
C TRP A 95 23.17 -1.65 -13.31
N GLU A 96 22.15 -1.19 -14.04
CA GLU A 96 22.24 -0.05 -14.94
C GLU A 96 21.77 1.22 -14.21
N PRO A 97 22.10 2.42 -14.72
CA PRO A 97 21.66 3.67 -14.10
C PRO A 97 20.15 3.79 -13.88
N TRP A 98 19.34 3.13 -14.72
CA TRP A 98 17.87 3.12 -14.63
C TRP A 98 17.32 2.01 -13.71
N THR A 99 18.12 1.03 -13.27
CA THR A 99 17.66 -0.09 -12.42
C THR A 99 16.93 0.39 -11.15
N PRO A 100 17.41 1.42 -10.42
CA PRO A 100 16.70 1.94 -9.24
C PRO A 100 15.26 2.43 -9.53
N LEU A 101 15.04 3.01 -10.71
CA LEU A 101 13.72 3.46 -11.14
C LEU A 101 12.81 2.25 -11.41
N GLY A 102 13.38 1.19 -12.00
CA GLY A 102 12.70 -0.09 -12.17
C GLY A 102 12.30 -0.70 -10.82
N VAL A 103 13.21 -0.75 -9.85
CA VAL A 103 12.93 -1.27 -8.51
C VAL A 103 11.78 -0.50 -7.87
N PHE A 104 11.84 0.84 -7.92
CA PHE A 104 10.75 1.67 -7.44
C PHE A 104 9.41 1.35 -8.14
N HIS A 105 9.43 1.16 -9.47
CA HIS A 105 8.23 0.83 -10.23
C HIS A 105 7.65 -0.54 -9.86
N VAL A 106 8.47 -1.59 -9.70
CA VAL A 106 8.03 -2.94 -9.30
C VAL A 106 7.28 -2.91 -7.97
N HIS A 107 7.75 -2.14 -6.98
CA HIS A 107 7.09 -2.03 -5.69
C HIS A 107 5.74 -1.29 -5.71
N HIS A 108 5.39 -0.61 -6.82
CA HIS A 108 4.20 0.24 -6.91
C HIS A 108 3.23 -0.11 -8.05
N VAL A 109 3.69 -0.80 -9.10
CA VAL A 109 2.86 -1.04 -10.31
C VAL A 109 1.62 -1.90 -10.02
N LEU A 110 1.69 -2.81 -9.05
CA LEU A 110 0.55 -3.60 -8.56
C LEU A 110 -0.07 -3.03 -7.27
N PHE A 111 0.48 -1.93 -6.74
CA PHE A 111 0.00 -1.25 -5.54
C PHE A 111 -1.19 -0.31 -5.84
N GLY A 112 -1.38 0.06 -7.11
CA GLY A 112 -2.48 0.89 -7.60
C GLY A 112 -3.80 0.14 -7.89
N ALA A 113 -4.67 0.77 -8.68
CA ALA A 113 -6.04 0.33 -8.93
C ALA A 113 -6.21 -0.93 -9.83
N LEU A 114 -5.13 -1.40 -10.47
CA LEU A 114 -5.17 -2.47 -11.49
C LEU A 114 -5.89 -3.73 -11.00
N GLY A 115 -5.47 -4.28 -9.86
CA GLY A 115 -6.08 -5.50 -9.32
C GLY A 115 -7.56 -5.32 -8.94
N HIS A 116 -7.96 -4.09 -8.62
CA HIS A 116 -9.34 -3.74 -8.34
C HIS A 116 -10.17 -3.61 -9.62
N HIS A 117 -9.65 -2.98 -10.67
CA HIS A 117 -10.32 -2.94 -11.99
C HIS A 117 -10.52 -4.34 -12.58
N LEU A 118 -9.55 -5.23 -12.41
CA LEU A 118 -9.67 -6.64 -12.80
C LEU A 118 -10.77 -7.36 -12.01
N TRP A 119 -10.89 -7.11 -10.70
CA TRP A 119 -11.99 -7.63 -9.88
C TRP A 119 -13.35 -7.13 -10.36
N ARG A 120 -13.51 -5.81 -10.58
CA ARG A 120 -14.77 -5.22 -11.07
C ARG A 120 -15.19 -5.81 -12.40
N ARG A 121 -14.24 -5.99 -13.32
CA ARG A 121 -14.48 -6.60 -14.62
C ARG A 121 -14.94 -8.05 -14.48
N HIS A 122 -14.33 -8.80 -13.57
CA HIS A 122 -14.75 -10.16 -13.25
C HIS A 122 -16.18 -10.22 -12.69
N VAL A 123 -16.50 -9.36 -11.70
CA VAL A 123 -17.85 -9.25 -11.12
C VAL A 123 -18.89 -8.84 -12.17
N ALA A 124 -18.59 -7.82 -12.98
CA ALA A 124 -19.51 -7.35 -14.02
C ALA A 124 -19.84 -8.44 -15.04
N ARG A 125 -18.84 -9.25 -15.42
CA ARG A 125 -18.99 -10.35 -16.35
C ARG A 125 -19.80 -11.52 -15.77
N THR A 126 -19.63 -11.83 -14.48
CA THR A 126 -20.20 -13.05 -13.88
C THR A 126 -21.50 -12.83 -13.12
N LEU A 127 -21.68 -11.67 -12.50
CA LEU A 127 -22.87 -11.30 -11.71
C LEU A 127 -23.63 -10.09 -12.30
N GLY A 128 -23.09 -9.44 -13.33
CA GLY A 128 -23.70 -8.30 -14.01
C GLY A 128 -23.20 -6.94 -13.48
N PRO A 129 -23.32 -5.85 -14.26
CA PRO A 129 -22.78 -4.53 -13.90
C PRO A 129 -23.32 -3.95 -12.59
N ALA A 130 -24.56 -4.23 -12.23
CA ALA A 130 -25.17 -3.75 -10.99
C ALA A 130 -24.54 -4.36 -9.73
N ALA A 131 -23.92 -5.55 -9.84
CA ALA A 131 -23.25 -6.23 -8.73
C ALA A 131 -21.91 -5.58 -8.35
N VAL A 132 -21.31 -4.81 -9.26
CA VAL A 132 -19.98 -4.21 -9.09
C VAL A 132 -19.95 -3.32 -7.84
N LEU A 133 -20.92 -2.42 -7.67
CA LEU A 133 -20.96 -1.52 -6.51
C LEU A 133 -21.20 -2.27 -5.19
N ALA A 134 -21.96 -3.37 -5.21
CA ALA A 134 -22.20 -4.18 -4.02
C ALA A 134 -20.94 -4.93 -3.54
N LEU A 135 -20.00 -5.22 -4.44
CA LEU A 135 -18.71 -5.86 -4.15
C LEU A 135 -17.52 -4.89 -4.33
N ALA A 136 -17.82 -3.61 -4.54
CA ALA A 136 -16.86 -2.51 -4.57
C ALA A 136 -16.42 -2.20 -3.16
N HIS A 137 -15.12 -2.24 -2.93
CA HIS A 137 -14.44 -1.87 -1.72
C HIS A 137 -12.99 -1.63 -2.13
N GLU A 138 -12.40 -0.58 -1.58
CA GLU A 138 -10.99 -0.37 -1.77
C GLU A 138 -10.21 -0.73 -0.53
N VAL A 139 -9.48 -1.82 -0.72
CA VAL A 139 -8.13 -2.00 -0.26
C VAL A 139 -7.48 -2.65 -1.49
N PRO A 140 -6.39 -2.14 -2.11
CA PRO A 140 -5.51 -3.09 -2.78
C PRO A 140 -5.22 -4.10 -1.69
N ALA A 141 -5.53 -5.39 -1.89
CA ALA A 141 -5.33 -6.37 -0.83
C ALA A 141 -3.95 -6.17 -0.15
N VAL A 142 -2.97 -5.69 -0.92
CA VAL A 142 -1.59 -5.36 -0.55
C VAL A 142 -1.27 -3.95 0.03
N SER A 143 -2.22 -3.00 0.16
CA SER A 143 -1.94 -1.57 0.49
C SER A 143 -2.88 -0.96 1.54
N GLY A 144 -2.29 -0.25 2.51
CA GLY A 144 -2.97 0.67 3.42
C GLY A 144 -1.94 1.54 4.13
N SER A 145 -2.34 2.56 4.87
CA SER A 145 -1.45 3.33 5.76
C SER A 145 -2.28 4.10 6.79
N ASN A 146 -1.69 4.46 7.94
CA ASN A 146 -2.10 5.67 8.64
C ASN A 146 -0.99 6.73 8.56
N ALA A 147 -1.38 7.99 8.52
CA ALA A 147 -0.55 9.12 8.90
C ALA A 147 -1.44 10.19 9.54
N TRP A 148 -0.96 10.83 10.59
CA TRP A 148 -1.63 11.98 11.19
C TRP A 148 -0.59 12.96 11.73
N ALA A 149 -1.00 14.21 11.87
CA ALA A 149 -0.18 15.25 12.48
C ALA A 149 -1.02 16.18 13.34
N VAL A 150 -0.38 16.74 14.36
CA VAL A 150 -0.96 17.76 15.22
C VAL A 150 -0.13 19.04 15.12
N GLY A 151 -0.81 20.19 15.17
CA GLY A 151 -0.15 21.49 15.27
C GLY A 151 0.55 21.66 16.63
N GLY A 152 1.51 22.59 16.67
CA GLY A 152 2.36 22.80 17.85
C GLY A 152 1.60 23.22 19.12
N ALA A 153 0.42 23.84 19.03
CA ALA A 153 -0.36 24.21 20.21
C ALA A 153 -1.01 22.99 20.90
N ARG A 154 -1.01 21.83 20.24
CA ARG A 154 -1.53 20.56 20.79
C ARG A 154 -0.43 19.64 21.32
N SER A 155 0.85 19.95 21.09
CA SER A 155 1.96 19.15 21.59
C SER A 155 2.48 19.67 22.94
N ALA A 156 3.19 18.81 23.67
CA ALA A 156 3.74 19.17 24.98
C ALA A 156 4.93 20.15 24.89
N ASP A 157 5.64 20.16 23.76
CA ASP A 157 6.85 20.95 23.52
C ASP A 157 6.62 22.17 22.61
N GLY A 158 5.39 22.36 22.12
CA GLY A 158 5.02 23.51 21.29
C GLY A 158 5.35 23.36 19.80
N ALA A 159 5.89 22.22 19.36
CA ALA A 159 6.20 21.97 17.94
C ALA A 159 5.33 20.85 17.35
N PRO A 160 5.11 20.83 16.03
CA PRO A 160 4.34 19.76 15.39
C PRO A 160 4.89 18.35 15.63
N ILE A 161 4.00 17.36 15.60
CA ILE A 161 4.35 15.94 15.61
C ILE A 161 3.66 15.28 14.40
N ILE A 162 4.38 14.40 13.71
CA ILE A 162 3.81 13.51 12.66
C ILE A 162 3.96 12.07 13.13
N ALA A 163 2.91 11.27 13.04
CA ALA A 163 2.98 9.83 13.24
C ALA A 163 2.43 9.10 12.01
N ALA A 164 3.08 8.01 11.61
CA ALA A 164 2.66 7.23 10.45
C ALA A 164 3.08 5.76 10.53
N ASP A 165 2.31 4.90 9.88
CA ASP A 165 2.59 3.48 9.74
C ASP A 165 2.06 2.95 8.39
N PRO A 166 2.92 2.84 7.36
CA PRO A 166 2.49 2.28 6.07
C PRO A 166 2.19 0.79 6.21
N HIS A 167 1.02 0.33 5.75
CA HIS A 167 0.60 -1.07 5.76
C HIS A 167 0.88 -1.75 4.42
N ARG A 168 1.78 -2.73 4.43
CA ARG A 168 2.21 -3.47 3.23
C ARG A 168 2.35 -4.95 3.55
N LEU A 169 2.56 -5.76 2.51
CA LEU A 169 2.95 -7.17 2.65
C LEU A 169 4.13 -7.30 3.60
N LEU A 170 3.98 -8.13 4.64
CA LEU A 170 5.06 -8.41 5.59
C LEU A 170 6.00 -9.46 4.99
N HIS A 171 7.27 -9.10 4.87
CA HIS A 171 8.37 -9.96 4.45
C HIS A 171 9.61 -9.55 5.22
N PHE A 172 10.58 -10.45 5.31
CA PHE A 172 11.81 -10.25 6.07
C PHE A 172 13.03 -10.59 5.21
N PRO A 173 13.94 -9.64 4.95
CA PRO A 173 13.89 -8.24 5.38
C PRO A 173 12.72 -7.46 4.77
N GLY A 174 12.22 -6.43 5.46
CA GLY A 174 11.10 -5.62 5.00
C GLY A 174 11.42 -4.68 3.82
N VAL A 175 10.38 -4.05 3.26
CA VAL A 175 10.48 -3.10 2.13
C VAL A 175 11.20 -1.80 2.47
N TYR A 176 11.31 -1.46 3.75
CA TYR A 176 11.98 -0.23 4.21
C TYR A 176 13.29 -0.54 4.92
N GLN A 177 14.34 0.17 4.53
CA GLN A 177 15.61 0.25 5.25
C GLN A 177 15.72 1.61 5.93
N GLN A 178 16.03 1.61 7.22
CA GLN A 178 16.30 2.82 8.00
C GLN A 178 17.68 3.37 7.62
N VAL A 179 17.74 4.65 7.24
CA VAL A 179 18.96 5.32 6.80
C VAL A 179 19.19 6.65 7.53
N HIS A 180 20.47 7.00 7.70
CA HIS A 180 20.92 8.35 8.02
C HIS A 180 21.93 8.80 6.97
N LEU A 181 21.53 9.74 6.11
CA LEU A 181 22.29 10.19 4.95
C LEU A 181 22.88 11.59 5.22
N VAL A 182 24.20 11.72 5.16
CA VAL A 182 24.92 12.96 5.48
C VAL A 182 25.91 13.34 4.37
N ALA A 183 25.80 14.57 3.88
CA ALA A 183 26.77 15.20 2.98
C ALA A 183 26.71 16.72 3.15
N PRO A 184 27.61 17.51 2.53
CA PRO A 184 27.50 18.97 2.57
C PRO A 184 26.11 19.44 2.11
N GLY A 185 25.36 20.08 3.01
CA GLY A 185 23.99 20.54 2.76
C GLY A 185 22.90 19.46 2.86
N LEU A 186 23.23 18.22 3.23
CA LEU A 186 22.28 17.11 3.41
C LEU A 186 22.48 16.45 4.77
N ASP A 187 21.41 16.34 5.56
CA ASP A 187 21.38 15.59 6.82
C ASP A 187 19.97 15.07 7.02
N VAL A 188 19.71 13.84 6.56
CA VAL A 188 18.36 13.27 6.50
C VAL A 188 18.33 11.91 7.17
N VAL A 189 17.41 11.73 8.11
CA VAL A 189 17.04 10.41 8.62
C VAL A 189 15.71 10.01 7.99
N GLY A 190 15.54 8.74 7.65
CA GLY A 190 14.30 8.30 7.01
C GLY A 190 14.30 6.84 6.61
N LEU A 191 13.25 6.48 5.88
CA LEU A 191 13.06 5.14 5.31
C LEU A 191 13.30 5.19 3.80
N THR A 192 14.17 4.32 3.29
CA THR A 192 14.35 4.11 1.84
C THR A 192 13.87 2.72 1.44
N ILE A 193 13.43 2.58 0.19
CA ILE A 193 13.30 1.28 -0.46
C ILE A 193 14.70 0.82 -0.86
N PRO A 194 15.20 -0.34 -0.39
CA PRO A 194 16.46 -0.90 -0.87
C PRO A 194 16.47 -0.97 -2.39
N GLY A 195 17.51 -0.45 -3.02
CA GLY A 195 17.60 -0.36 -4.48
C GLY A 195 17.25 1.02 -5.05
N VAL A 196 16.77 1.95 -4.22
CA VAL A 196 16.47 3.34 -4.61
C VAL A 196 17.29 4.31 -3.74
N PRO A 197 17.98 5.32 -4.32
CA PRO A 197 18.74 6.28 -3.53
C PRO A 197 17.85 7.26 -2.78
N GLY A 198 18.41 7.87 -1.72
CA GLY A 198 17.74 8.90 -0.94
C GLY A 198 16.65 8.37 -0.01
N VAL A 199 15.62 9.19 0.21
CA VAL A 199 14.46 8.94 1.09
C VAL A 199 13.23 9.48 0.37
N GLN A 200 12.28 8.60 0.02
CA GLN A 200 11.16 8.96 -0.87
C GLN A 200 9.89 9.26 -0.06
N HIS A 201 9.55 8.40 0.90
CA HIS A 201 8.22 8.38 1.52
C HIS A 201 8.17 8.93 2.95
N PHE A 202 9.21 8.72 3.75
CA PHE A 202 9.24 9.09 5.17
C PHE A 202 10.60 9.65 5.53
N GLY A 203 10.69 10.95 5.77
CA GLY A 203 11.97 11.61 5.99
C GLY A 203 11.90 12.79 6.95
N HIS A 204 13.05 13.09 7.55
CA HIS A 204 13.25 14.21 8.46
C HIS A 204 14.62 14.85 8.22
N THR A 205 14.65 16.08 7.67
CA THR A 205 15.90 16.80 7.34
C THR A 205 16.48 17.62 8.51
N GLY A 206 15.75 17.65 9.63
CA GLY A 206 16.10 18.43 10.83
C GLY A 206 15.26 19.69 10.96
N SER A 207 14.82 20.25 9.84
CA SER A 207 13.96 21.45 9.80
C SER A 207 12.56 21.18 9.27
N VAL A 208 12.39 20.11 8.47
CA VAL A 208 11.10 19.64 7.97
C VAL A 208 11.06 18.12 7.99
N ALA A 209 9.87 17.57 8.20
CA ALA A 209 9.59 16.15 8.14
C ALA A 209 8.34 15.87 7.30
N TRP A 210 8.28 14.69 6.69
CA TRP A 210 7.12 14.24 5.94
C TRP A 210 6.83 12.76 6.15
N ALA A 211 5.57 12.41 5.94
CA ALA A 211 5.08 11.05 5.87
C ALA A 211 4.01 10.96 4.77
N VAL A 212 3.85 9.79 4.19
CA VAL A 212 2.85 9.55 3.15
C VAL A 212 1.90 8.44 3.54
N THR A 213 0.69 8.54 2.99
CA THR A 213 -0.27 7.44 2.84
C THR A 213 -0.63 7.29 1.38
N ASN A 214 -1.15 6.14 0.97
CA ASN A 214 -1.73 6.00 -0.37
C ASN A 214 -2.99 6.88 -0.49
N ALA A 215 -3.07 7.74 -1.52
CA ALA A 215 -4.23 8.60 -1.76
C ALA A 215 -5.46 7.86 -2.31
N MET A 216 -5.32 6.57 -2.63
CA MET A 216 -6.35 5.72 -3.23
C MET A 216 -6.80 6.22 -4.59
N ALA A 217 -5.96 6.97 -5.29
CA ALA A 217 -6.35 7.57 -6.56
C ALA A 217 -6.39 6.55 -7.69
N ASP A 218 -7.42 6.65 -8.53
CA ASP A 218 -7.57 5.81 -9.72
C ASP A 218 -6.71 6.37 -10.87
N THR A 219 -5.49 5.84 -10.99
CA THR A 219 -4.49 6.25 -12.00
C THR A 219 -4.41 5.36 -13.23
N GLN A 220 -5.32 4.39 -13.37
CA GLN A 220 -5.20 3.33 -14.38
C GLN A 220 -6.54 3.09 -15.07
N ASP A 221 -6.52 2.91 -16.40
CA ASP A 221 -7.68 2.45 -17.17
C ASP A 221 -7.38 1.10 -17.82
N LEU A 222 -8.40 0.23 -17.88
CA LEU A 222 -8.40 -1.00 -18.66
C LEU A 222 -9.29 -0.83 -19.89
N VAL A 223 -8.73 -1.03 -21.08
CA VAL A 223 -9.42 -0.84 -22.35
C VAL A 223 -9.45 -2.17 -23.10
N ASP A 224 -10.65 -2.61 -23.48
CA ASP A 224 -10.83 -3.76 -24.36
C ASP A 224 -10.50 -3.38 -25.79
N VAL A 225 -9.75 -4.25 -26.48
CA VAL A 225 -9.27 -4.00 -27.84
C VAL A 225 -9.44 -5.23 -28.71
N LEU A 226 -9.60 -5.02 -30.01
CA LEU A 226 -9.45 -6.09 -31.01
C LEU A 226 -8.01 -6.10 -31.52
N LEU A 227 -7.48 -7.29 -31.76
CA LEU A 227 -6.11 -7.48 -32.22
C LEU A 227 -6.11 -8.38 -33.45
N ARG A 228 -5.26 -8.10 -34.42
CA ARG A 228 -4.99 -9.03 -35.53
C ARG A 228 -3.55 -8.91 -36.00
N SER A 229 -3.04 -9.99 -36.57
CA SER A 229 -1.79 -9.98 -37.31
C SER A 229 -2.09 -9.84 -38.80
N ASP A 230 -1.48 -8.86 -39.46
CA ASP A 230 -1.43 -8.87 -40.92
C ASP A 230 -0.50 -10.00 -41.37
N SER A 231 -1.06 -10.98 -42.08
CA SER A 231 -0.35 -12.13 -42.61
C SER A 231 0.71 -11.79 -43.65
N VAL A 232 0.69 -10.58 -44.22
CA VAL A 232 1.60 -10.16 -45.28
C VAL A 232 2.90 -9.56 -44.72
N ASP A 233 2.80 -8.68 -43.73
CA ASP A 233 3.95 -7.95 -43.17
C ASP A 233 4.32 -8.33 -41.73
N ALA A 234 3.61 -9.30 -41.14
CA ALA A 234 3.68 -9.63 -39.71
C ALA A 234 3.45 -8.42 -38.76
N ALA A 235 2.85 -7.35 -39.29
CA ALA A 235 2.45 -6.19 -38.53
C ALA A 235 1.27 -6.56 -37.62
N VAL A 236 1.29 -6.04 -36.39
CA VAL A 236 0.14 -6.17 -35.48
C VAL A 236 -0.71 -4.92 -35.62
N GLU A 237 -1.99 -5.11 -35.89
CA GLU A 237 -2.98 -4.03 -35.88
C GLU A 237 -3.88 -4.16 -34.65
N VAL A 238 -4.30 -3.02 -34.11
CA VAL A 238 -5.19 -2.90 -32.96
C VAL A 238 -6.35 -1.98 -33.30
N ASP A 239 -7.55 -2.32 -32.83
CA ASP A 239 -8.72 -1.43 -32.84
C ASP A 239 -9.07 -1.06 -31.40
N LEU A 240 -8.97 0.23 -31.09
CA LEU A 240 -9.26 0.80 -29.77
C LEU A 240 -10.73 1.29 -29.66
N GLY A 241 -11.55 1.03 -30.68
CA GLY A 241 -12.94 1.49 -30.79
C GLY A 241 -13.13 2.65 -31.77
N ASP A 242 -12.05 3.17 -32.36
CA ASP A 242 -12.02 4.27 -33.32
C ASP A 242 -11.39 3.88 -34.67
N GLY A 243 -11.18 2.58 -34.91
CA GLY A 243 -10.63 2.02 -36.14
C GLY A 243 -9.29 1.32 -35.94
N TRP A 244 -8.84 0.62 -36.98
CA TRP A 244 -7.59 -0.13 -36.96
C TRP A 244 -6.38 0.80 -37.11
N GLU A 245 -5.41 0.67 -36.20
CA GLU A 245 -4.10 1.31 -36.26
C GLU A 245 -2.97 0.28 -36.11
N THR A 246 -1.79 0.58 -36.68
CA THR A 246 -0.60 -0.26 -36.50
C THR A 246 -0.02 -0.09 -35.10
N ALA A 247 0.10 -1.19 -34.35
CA ALA A 247 0.71 -1.20 -33.03
C ALA A 247 2.25 -1.39 -33.12
N THR A 248 2.97 -0.92 -32.10
CA THR A 248 4.39 -1.25 -31.94
C THR A 248 4.53 -2.59 -31.23
N VAL A 249 5.41 -3.46 -31.69
CA VAL A 249 5.76 -4.70 -30.99
C VAL A 249 7.16 -4.59 -30.40
N LEU A 250 7.28 -4.70 -29.08
CA LEU A 250 8.54 -4.68 -28.34
C LEU A 250 8.75 -6.01 -27.65
N ASP A 251 9.77 -6.77 -28.05
CA ASP A 251 10.08 -8.10 -27.48
C ASP A 251 8.85 -9.03 -27.37
N GLY A 252 7.98 -8.98 -28.38
CA GLY A 252 6.74 -9.76 -28.45
C GLY A 252 5.53 -9.16 -27.71
N VAL A 253 5.70 -8.01 -27.04
CA VAL A 253 4.61 -7.29 -26.37
C VAL A 253 4.04 -6.21 -27.30
N VAL A 254 2.72 -6.23 -27.47
CA VAL A 254 1.99 -5.22 -28.26
C VAL A 254 1.82 -3.95 -27.43
N ARG A 255 2.32 -2.82 -27.95
CA ARG A 255 2.17 -1.48 -27.38
C ARG A 255 1.32 -0.62 -28.31
N THR A 256 0.26 -0.04 -27.73
CA THR A 256 -0.67 0.85 -28.40
C THR A 256 -0.37 2.31 -28.04
N ARG A 257 -1.14 3.26 -28.62
CA ARG A 257 -1.07 4.67 -28.21
C ARG A 257 -1.53 4.93 -26.76
N LEU A 258 -2.30 4.02 -26.16
CA LEU A 258 -2.80 4.15 -24.78
C LEU A 258 -1.87 3.48 -23.75
N GLY A 259 -1.14 2.44 -24.16
CA GLY A 259 -0.31 1.63 -23.28
C GLY A 259 -0.14 0.21 -23.81
N PRO A 260 0.51 -0.68 -23.06
CA PRO A 260 0.73 -2.04 -23.49
C PRO A 260 -0.50 -2.94 -23.32
N VAL A 261 -0.57 -3.99 -24.13
CA VAL A 261 -1.54 -5.08 -23.99
C VAL A 261 -1.13 -5.99 -22.84
N LEU A 262 -1.86 -5.95 -21.74
CA LEU A 262 -1.63 -6.74 -20.52
C LEU A 262 -2.20 -8.16 -20.64
N VAL A 263 -3.33 -8.35 -21.32
CA VAL A 263 -3.98 -9.66 -21.49
C VAL A 263 -4.39 -9.83 -22.94
N GLY A 264 -4.35 -11.07 -23.43
CA GLY A 264 -4.72 -11.39 -24.81
C GLY A 264 -3.54 -11.35 -25.78
N SER A 265 -3.86 -11.58 -27.06
CA SER A 265 -2.89 -11.64 -28.15
C SER A 265 -3.58 -11.47 -29.52
N PRO A 266 -2.82 -11.16 -30.59
CA PRO A 266 -3.34 -11.17 -31.95
C PRO A 266 -3.92 -12.53 -32.38
N ALA A 267 -3.39 -13.64 -31.85
CA ALA A 267 -3.89 -14.97 -32.13
C ALA A 267 -5.28 -15.22 -31.51
N GLU A 268 -5.57 -14.58 -30.38
CA GLU A 268 -6.87 -14.62 -29.70
C GLU A 268 -7.88 -13.62 -30.29
N GLY A 269 -7.44 -12.72 -31.17
CA GLY A 269 -8.29 -11.72 -31.82
C GLY A 269 -8.68 -10.53 -30.94
N SER A 270 -8.28 -10.53 -29.66
CA SER A 270 -8.66 -9.50 -28.68
C SER A 270 -7.67 -9.40 -27.53
N GLY A 271 -7.74 -8.33 -26.77
CA GLY A 271 -6.92 -8.13 -25.59
C GLY A 271 -7.41 -7.01 -24.68
N ILE A 272 -6.65 -6.79 -23.60
CA ILE A 272 -6.87 -5.71 -22.63
C ILE A 272 -5.61 -4.86 -22.60
N VAL A 273 -5.74 -3.60 -22.98
CA VAL A 273 -4.70 -2.57 -22.79
C VAL A 273 -4.80 -1.99 -21.39
N VAL A 274 -3.65 -1.80 -20.75
CA VAL A 274 -3.55 -1.02 -19.52
C VAL A 274 -2.96 0.35 -19.83
N ARG A 275 -3.70 1.40 -19.50
CA ARG A 275 -3.25 2.80 -19.60
C ARG A 275 -2.93 3.30 -18.21
N THR A 276 -1.72 3.79 -17.99
CA THR A 276 -1.27 4.30 -16.68
C THR A 276 -0.71 5.71 -16.80
N ALA A 277 -0.73 6.47 -15.70
CA ALA A 277 -0.10 7.78 -15.64
C ALA A 277 1.40 7.71 -16.02
N VAL A 278 2.11 6.69 -15.52
CA VAL A 278 3.53 6.45 -15.78
C VAL A 278 3.82 6.20 -17.26
N HIS A 279 3.00 5.40 -17.96
CA HIS A 279 3.19 5.14 -19.39
C HIS A 279 2.93 6.39 -20.24
N VAL A 280 1.96 7.21 -19.84
CA VAL A 280 1.59 8.45 -20.54
C VAL A 280 2.63 9.55 -20.31
N SER A 281 3.10 9.73 -19.07
CA SER A 281 4.12 10.73 -18.72
C SER A 281 5.54 10.30 -19.11
N ARG A 282 5.78 8.98 -19.22
CA ARG A 282 7.11 8.37 -19.31
C ARG A 282 8.02 8.76 -18.14
N ASP A 283 7.41 8.96 -16.97
CA ASP A 283 8.07 9.44 -15.77
C ASP A 283 7.42 8.83 -14.52
N LEU A 284 8.24 8.52 -13.53
CA LEU A 284 7.82 8.04 -12.21
C LEU A 284 7.74 9.19 -11.18
N GLY A 285 8.31 10.35 -11.50
CA GLY A 285 8.40 11.50 -10.61
C GLY A 285 9.60 11.46 -9.66
N LEU A 286 10.57 10.58 -9.92
CA LEU A 286 11.73 10.37 -9.05
C LEU A 286 12.77 11.49 -9.11
N GLY A 287 12.60 12.48 -10.00
CA GLY A 287 13.32 13.75 -9.93
C GLY A 287 13.04 14.53 -8.63
N ALA A 288 11.97 14.19 -7.90
CA ALA A 288 11.64 14.76 -6.59
C ALA A 288 12.62 14.35 -5.46
N VAL A 289 13.33 13.23 -5.60
CA VAL A 289 14.08 12.62 -4.49
C VAL A 289 15.20 13.53 -3.99
N LEU A 290 16.04 14.06 -4.87
CA LEU A 290 17.15 14.92 -4.45
C LEU A 290 16.67 16.27 -3.86
N PRO A 291 15.66 16.95 -4.45
CA PRO A 291 14.99 18.11 -3.82
C PRO A 291 14.40 17.83 -2.43
N LEU A 292 13.79 16.65 -2.20
CA LEU A 292 13.30 16.26 -0.88
C LEU A 292 14.43 16.23 0.16
N LEU A 293 15.58 15.64 -0.18
CA LEU A 293 16.73 15.59 0.72
C LEU A 293 17.27 16.99 1.10
N ARG A 294 17.03 17.98 0.24
CA ARG A 294 17.47 19.38 0.41
C ARG A 294 16.43 20.25 1.13
N SER A 295 15.22 19.75 1.34
CA SER A 295 14.10 20.53 1.87
C SER A 295 14.36 21.06 3.27
N ARG A 296 13.88 22.27 3.54
CA ARG A 296 14.00 22.97 4.84
C ARG A 296 12.68 23.45 5.42
N THR A 297 11.67 23.60 4.57
CA THR A 297 10.34 24.07 4.93
C THR A 297 9.28 23.15 4.36
N ALA A 298 8.06 23.21 4.90
CA ALA A 298 6.94 22.44 4.35
C ALA A 298 6.66 22.81 2.87
N ALA A 299 6.91 24.07 2.50
CA ALA A 299 6.81 24.53 1.11
C ALA A 299 7.89 23.93 0.18
N ASP A 300 9.11 23.65 0.68
CA ASP A 300 10.14 22.97 -0.12
C ASP A 300 9.72 21.54 -0.47
N VAL A 301 9.18 20.80 0.51
CA VAL A 301 8.65 19.45 0.30
C VAL A 301 7.50 19.48 -0.70
N GLY A 302 6.60 20.47 -0.58
CA GLY A 302 5.55 20.70 -1.56
C GLY A 302 6.10 20.87 -2.98
N ARG A 303 7.06 21.79 -3.17
CA ARG A 303 7.68 22.03 -4.49
C ARG A 303 8.40 20.80 -5.04
N ALA A 304 9.12 20.06 -4.19
CA ALA A 304 9.79 18.83 -4.59
C ALA A 304 8.80 17.81 -5.17
N LEU A 305 7.60 17.73 -4.59
CA LEU A 305 6.56 16.78 -4.98
C LEU A 305 5.66 17.24 -6.14
N ASP A 306 5.84 18.45 -6.67
CA ASP A 306 5.06 18.93 -7.84
C ASP A 306 5.35 18.10 -9.11
N GLY A 307 6.55 17.50 -9.19
CA GLY A 307 6.96 16.58 -10.25
C GLY A 307 6.59 15.11 -10.00
N TRP A 308 6.02 14.77 -8.83
CA TRP A 308 5.71 13.38 -8.49
C TRP A 308 4.63 12.79 -9.41
N VAL A 309 4.79 11.54 -9.85
CA VAL A 309 3.83 10.88 -10.76
C VAL A 309 3.06 9.77 -10.07
N ASP A 310 3.74 8.71 -9.65
CA ASP A 310 3.12 7.50 -9.12
C ASP A 310 4.04 6.88 -8.04
N PRO A 311 3.52 6.27 -6.97
CA PRO A 311 2.11 6.18 -6.58
C PRO A 311 1.55 7.54 -6.17
N VAL A 312 0.25 7.74 -6.30
CA VAL A 312 -0.39 8.97 -5.80
C VAL A 312 -0.48 8.90 -4.28
N ASN A 313 0.20 9.84 -3.63
CA ASN A 313 0.36 9.88 -2.19
C ASN A 313 -0.47 11.02 -1.59
N ASP A 314 -1.08 10.75 -0.44
CA ASP A 314 -1.56 11.77 0.46
C ASP A 314 -0.47 12.02 1.52
N VAL A 315 0.10 13.23 1.47
CA VAL A 315 1.33 13.62 2.13
C VAL A 315 1.03 14.57 3.26
N VAL A 316 1.51 14.23 4.45
CA VAL A 316 1.52 15.10 5.63
C VAL A 316 2.93 15.61 5.84
N VAL A 317 3.09 16.92 5.99
CA VAL A 317 4.37 17.61 6.12
C VAL A 317 4.30 18.56 7.29
N ALA A 318 5.37 18.65 8.08
CA ALA A 318 5.48 19.65 9.13
C ALA A 318 6.92 20.18 9.24
N ASP A 319 7.07 21.44 9.65
CA ASP A 319 8.37 22.07 9.84
C ASP A 319 8.55 22.72 11.20
N THR A 320 9.79 23.08 11.52
CA THR A 320 10.19 23.70 12.80
C THR A 320 9.65 25.11 12.99
N ALA A 321 9.08 25.74 11.95
CA ALA A 321 8.38 27.01 12.06
C ALA A 321 6.92 26.83 12.54
N GLY A 322 6.46 25.59 12.71
CA GLY A 322 5.12 25.26 13.16
C GLY A 322 4.13 25.04 12.02
N THR A 323 4.57 25.07 10.77
CA THR A 323 3.69 24.80 9.62
C THR A 323 3.34 23.32 9.61
N VAL A 324 2.07 23.00 9.42
CA VAL A 324 1.60 21.64 9.12
C VAL A 324 0.74 21.71 7.87
N LEU A 325 1.12 20.94 6.85
CA LEU A 325 0.44 20.88 5.57
C LEU A 325 0.03 19.44 5.27
N ARG A 326 -1.11 19.30 4.61
CA ARG A 326 -1.49 18.09 3.90
C ARG A 326 -1.67 18.39 2.42
N ARG A 327 -1.26 17.49 1.54
CA ARG A 327 -1.57 17.58 0.10
C ARG A 327 -1.58 16.21 -0.57
N VAL A 328 -2.26 16.12 -1.71
CA VAL A 328 -2.05 15.00 -2.64
C VAL A 328 -0.86 15.31 -3.56
N ALA A 329 -0.01 14.32 -3.79
CA ALA A 329 1.12 14.36 -4.71
C ALA A 329 1.04 13.17 -5.67
N GLY A 330 1.04 13.43 -6.97
CA GLY A 330 0.92 12.42 -8.01
C GLY A 330 -0.05 12.80 -9.12
N ARG A 331 -0.03 12.03 -10.20
CA ARG A 331 -0.78 12.31 -11.43
C ARG A 331 -2.05 11.48 -11.49
N VAL A 332 -3.18 12.13 -11.23
CA VAL A 332 -4.52 11.54 -11.41
C VAL A 332 -5.10 12.06 -12.71
N PRO A 333 -5.51 11.18 -13.65
CA PRO A 333 -6.03 11.63 -14.94
C PRO A 333 -7.42 12.25 -14.80
N ARG A 334 -7.60 13.41 -15.42
CA ARG A 334 -8.91 14.07 -15.50
C ARG A 334 -9.73 13.45 -16.63
N ARG A 335 -10.70 12.61 -16.28
CA ARG A 335 -11.51 11.84 -17.23
C ARG A 335 -12.73 12.63 -17.72
N VAL A 336 -12.93 12.71 -19.03
CA VAL A 336 -14.16 13.24 -19.65
C VAL A 336 -14.59 12.28 -20.75
N ALA A 337 -15.75 11.63 -20.57
CA ALA A 337 -16.28 10.61 -21.50
C ALA A 337 -15.27 9.48 -21.83
N GLY A 338 -14.40 9.11 -20.87
CA GLY A 338 -13.37 8.08 -21.04
C GLY A 338 -12.01 8.61 -21.50
N ASP A 339 -11.93 9.85 -21.99
CA ASP A 339 -10.67 10.46 -22.41
C ASP A 339 -9.94 11.16 -21.25
N TRP A 340 -8.60 11.13 -21.28
CA TRP A 340 -7.76 11.84 -20.32
C TRP A 340 -7.44 13.24 -20.83
N LEU A 341 -8.02 14.26 -20.20
CA LEU A 341 -7.81 15.67 -20.55
C LEU A 341 -6.83 16.33 -19.56
N GLY A 342 -5.63 15.77 -19.46
CA GLY A 342 -4.62 16.22 -18.49
C GLY A 342 -4.84 15.63 -17.09
N TRP A 343 -4.42 16.37 -16.07
CA TRP A 343 -4.34 15.90 -14.69
C TRP A 343 -5.24 16.71 -13.76
N VAL A 344 -5.65 16.10 -12.66
CA VAL A 344 -6.36 16.78 -11.57
C VAL A 344 -5.38 17.69 -10.81
N ASP A 345 -5.81 18.91 -10.52
CA ASP A 345 -5.10 19.82 -9.62
C ASP A 345 -5.46 19.50 -8.16
N HIS A 346 -4.44 19.38 -7.32
CA HIS A 346 -4.61 19.01 -5.91
C HIS A 346 -4.50 20.22 -5.00
N ALA A 347 -5.47 20.40 -4.10
CA ALA A 347 -5.40 21.44 -3.09
C ALA A 347 -4.36 21.09 -2.00
N VAL A 348 -3.74 22.15 -1.46
CA VAL A 348 -2.94 22.08 -0.23
C VAL A 348 -3.83 22.53 0.93
N GLU A 349 -3.85 21.73 1.98
CA GLU A 349 -4.58 21.99 3.21
C GLU A 349 -3.59 22.43 4.28
N GLU A 350 -3.76 23.63 4.83
CA GLU A 350 -2.99 24.09 5.98
C GLU A 350 -3.74 23.73 7.27
N VAL A 351 -3.02 23.12 8.21
CA VAL A 351 -3.57 22.75 9.51
C VAL A 351 -3.22 23.85 10.52
N PRO A 352 -4.21 24.40 11.25
CA PRO A 352 -3.94 25.47 12.21
C PRO A 352 -3.10 24.95 13.40
N PRO A 353 -2.43 25.84 14.15
CA PRO A 353 -1.56 25.42 15.26
C PRO A 353 -2.26 24.59 16.35
N ASP A 354 -3.56 24.81 16.58
CA ASP A 354 -4.43 24.07 17.50
C ASP A 354 -5.24 22.97 16.82
N GLY A 355 -4.95 22.66 15.55
CA GLY A 355 -5.61 21.64 14.75
C GLY A 355 -4.81 20.35 14.59
N TRP A 356 -5.38 19.44 13.80
CA TRP A 356 -4.75 18.19 13.39
C TRP A 356 -5.28 17.74 12.02
N VAL A 357 -4.60 16.76 11.44
CA VAL A 357 -5.04 16.10 10.20
C VAL A 357 -4.84 14.59 10.34
N VAL A 358 -5.80 13.81 9.84
CA VAL A 358 -5.72 12.35 9.74
C VAL A 358 -5.82 11.94 8.27
N SER A 359 -4.93 11.04 7.86
CA SER A 359 -5.07 10.26 6.65
C SER A 359 -4.97 8.77 6.99
N ALA A 360 -6.00 8.04 6.58
CA ALA A 360 -6.07 6.58 6.72
C ALA A 360 -6.70 5.98 5.46
N ASN A 361 -6.36 6.56 4.30
CA ASN A 361 -6.86 6.16 2.97
C ASN A 361 -8.39 6.34 2.79
N HIS A 362 -9.04 7.05 3.71
CA HIS A 362 -10.49 7.23 3.71
C HIS A 362 -10.90 8.36 2.77
N ARG A 363 -12.12 8.26 2.26
CA ARG A 363 -12.80 9.37 1.58
C ARG A 363 -12.98 10.53 2.57
N ARG A 364 -12.54 11.73 2.22
CA ARG A 364 -12.55 12.89 3.12
C ARG A 364 -13.65 13.90 2.83
N GLY A 365 -13.87 14.16 1.56
CA GLY A 365 -14.83 15.18 1.11
C GLY A 365 -15.08 15.11 -0.39
N PRO A 366 -15.80 16.10 -0.96
CA PRO A 366 -16.10 16.16 -2.39
C PRO A 366 -14.85 16.16 -3.29
N GLU A 367 -13.71 16.63 -2.78
CA GLU A 367 -12.43 16.59 -3.51
C GLU A 367 -11.96 15.15 -3.80
N SER A 368 -12.37 14.18 -2.97
CA SER A 368 -12.08 12.77 -3.18
C SER A 368 -12.73 12.22 -4.47
N ASP A 369 -13.83 12.81 -4.95
CA ASP A 369 -14.52 12.38 -6.18
C ASP A 369 -13.66 12.59 -7.43
N ALA A 370 -12.73 13.55 -7.39
CA ALA A 370 -11.77 13.76 -8.47
C ALA A 370 -10.61 12.74 -8.45
N LEU A 371 -10.38 12.07 -7.30
CA LEU A 371 -9.28 11.13 -7.13
C LEU A 371 -9.70 9.70 -7.48
N ALA A 372 -10.82 9.24 -6.94
CA ALA A 372 -11.31 7.88 -7.13
C ALA A 372 -12.79 7.71 -6.77
N THR A 373 -13.36 6.58 -7.19
CA THR A 373 -14.71 6.17 -6.78
C THR A 373 -14.70 5.46 -5.43
N GLU A 374 -13.64 4.73 -5.12
CA GLU A 374 -13.55 3.85 -3.96
C GLU A 374 -12.39 4.29 -3.06
N PHE A 375 -12.54 4.08 -1.76
CA PHE A 375 -11.57 4.43 -0.72
C PHE A 375 -11.61 3.38 0.38
N ALA A 376 -10.63 3.40 1.29
CA ALA A 376 -10.70 2.56 2.48
C ALA A 376 -11.93 2.90 3.33
N PRO A 377 -12.58 1.89 3.95
CA PRO A 377 -13.64 2.14 4.92
C PRO A 377 -13.19 3.14 6.00
N PRO A 378 -14.07 4.05 6.43
CA PRO A 378 -13.69 5.20 7.26
C PRO A 378 -13.38 4.83 8.71
N HIS A 379 -13.44 3.56 9.11
CA HIS A 379 -13.36 3.13 10.50
C HIS A 379 -12.01 3.48 11.15
N ARG A 380 -10.88 3.19 10.49
CA ARG A 380 -9.54 3.56 11.00
C ARG A 380 -9.40 5.08 11.15
N ALA A 381 -9.85 5.82 10.14
CA ALA A 381 -9.83 7.28 10.16
C ALA A 381 -10.66 7.84 11.31
N ARG A 382 -11.91 7.39 11.47
CA ARG A 382 -12.79 7.81 12.57
C ARG A 382 -12.18 7.48 13.94
N ARG A 383 -11.52 6.33 14.07
CA ARG A 383 -10.85 5.96 15.33
C ARG A 383 -9.67 6.88 15.62
N LEU A 384 -8.85 7.19 14.62
CA LEU A 384 -7.76 8.16 14.75
C LEU A 384 -8.28 9.56 15.07
N GLU A 385 -9.35 10.02 14.42
CA GLU A 385 -9.99 11.32 14.73
C GLU A 385 -10.46 11.40 16.19
N GLN A 386 -11.04 10.32 16.74
CA GLN A 386 -11.39 10.23 18.16
C GLN A 386 -10.15 10.33 19.06
N LEU A 387 -9.15 9.48 18.82
CA LEU A 387 -7.93 9.42 19.64
C LEU A 387 -7.15 10.74 19.60
N VAL A 388 -7.02 11.33 18.40
CA VAL A 388 -6.29 12.58 18.18
C VAL A 388 -7.06 13.77 18.74
N GLY A 389 -8.38 13.81 18.57
CA GLY A 389 -9.23 14.92 19.01
C GLY A 389 -9.45 15.00 20.52
N GLU A 390 -9.44 13.87 21.24
CA GLU A 390 -9.71 13.82 22.69
C GLU A 390 -8.49 14.15 23.57
N ARG A 391 -7.31 14.33 22.98
CA ARG A 391 -6.06 14.55 23.70
C ARG A 391 -5.33 15.80 23.23
N ASP A 392 -4.83 16.58 24.19
CA ASP A 392 -3.79 17.59 23.98
C ASP A 392 -2.50 17.21 24.73
N GLY A 393 -1.46 18.03 24.63
CA GLY A 393 -0.15 17.73 25.23
C GLY A 393 0.50 16.49 24.61
N TRP A 394 0.39 16.35 23.29
CA TRP A 394 0.97 15.24 22.54
C TRP A 394 2.48 15.13 22.75
N THR A 395 2.94 13.91 23.00
CA THR A 395 4.36 13.53 23.03
C THR A 395 4.63 12.48 21.96
N VAL A 396 5.90 12.25 21.66
CA VAL A 396 6.31 11.21 20.71
C VAL A 396 5.84 9.82 21.16
N GLU A 397 5.92 9.54 22.45
CA GLU A 397 5.52 8.26 23.05
C GLU A 397 4.01 8.03 22.87
N ALA A 398 3.19 9.02 23.22
CA ALA A 398 1.75 8.97 23.06
C ALA A 398 1.31 8.80 21.60
N ALA A 399 2.01 9.47 20.69
CA ALA A 399 1.78 9.33 19.27
C ALA A 399 2.08 7.91 18.77
N GLY A 400 3.15 7.29 19.29
CA GLY A 400 3.50 5.89 19.02
C GLY A 400 2.47 4.90 19.57
N GLU A 401 1.99 5.08 20.80
CA GLU A 401 0.95 4.26 21.43
C GLU A 401 -0.35 4.25 20.62
N THR A 402 -0.71 5.39 20.02
CA THR A 402 -1.91 5.54 19.20
C THR A 402 -1.89 4.61 17.97
N LEU A 403 -0.72 4.35 17.39
CA LEU A 403 -0.56 3.44 16.24
C LEU A 403 -0.75 1.94 16.62
N LEU A 404 -0.91 1.63 17.90
CA LEU A 404 -1.15 0.27 18.42
C LEU A 404 -2.61 0.04 18.81
N ASP A 405 -3.52 1.00 18.58
CA ASP A 405 -4.92 0.86 18.97
C ASP A 405 -5.62 -0.27 18.17
N THR A 406 -6.22 -1.20 18.92
CA THR A 406 -6.87 -2.43 18.42
C THR A 406 -8.40 -2.35 18.46
N VAL A 407 -8.98 -1.17 18.65
CA VAL A 407 -10.45 -1.03 18.69
C VAL A 407 -11.00 -1.16 17.27
N LEU A 408 -11.85 -2.18 17.08
CA LEU A 408 -12.57 -2.41 15.84
C LEU A 408 -13.92 -1.69 15.87
N LEU A 409 -14.04 -0.53 15.22
CA LEU A 409 -15.30 0.24 15.25
C LEU A 409 -16.49 -0.51 14.63
N THR A 410 -16.26 -1.46 13.73
CA THR A 410 -17.32 -2.28 13.13
C THR A 410 -17.89 -3.32 14.08
N ALA A 411 -17.26 -3.57 15.24
CA ALA A 411 -17.80 -4.46 16.27
C ALA A 411 -19.23 -4.08 16.67
N ALA A 412 -19.56 -2.79 16.73
CA ALA A 412 -20.90 -2.32 17.04
C ALA A 412 -21.95 -2.74 15.99
N SER A 413 -21.58 -2.70 14.70
CA SER A 413 -22.46 -3.11 13.59
C SER A 413 -22.74 -4.63 13.65
N TRP A 414 -21.71 -5.43 13.95
CA TRP A 414 -21.85 -6.86 14.19
C TRP A 414 -22.71 -7.18 15.41
N GLN A 415 -22.45 -6.53 16.55
CA GLN A 415 -23.25 -6.69 17.76
C GLN A 415 -24.70 -6.25 17.57
N GLY A 416 -24.95 -5.24 16.74
CA GLY A 416 -26.29 -4.85 16.32
C GLY A 416 -27.03 -6.02 15.68
N ARG A 417 -26.42 -6.67 14.68
CA ARG A 417 -27.03 -7.81 13.97
C ARG A 417 -27.18 -9.05 14.84
N LEU A 418 -26.23 -9.32 15.73
CA LEU A 418 -26.29 -10.46 16.66
C LEU A 418 -27.46 -10.38 17.67
N LYS A 419 -28.05 -9.20 17.90
CA LYS A 419 -29.24 -9.06 18.76
C LYS A 419 -30.48 -9.69 18.14
N ASP A 420 -30.56 -9.67 16.81
CA ASP A 420 -31.72 -10.13 16.05
C ASP A 420 -31.62 -11.61 15.64
N VAL A 421 -30.49 -12.26 15.93
CA VAL A 421 -30.24 -13.67 15.62
C VAL A 421 -30.77 -14.55 16.74
N GLU A 422 -31.69 -15.46 16.39
CA GLU A 422 -32.21 -16.49 17.28
C GLU A 422 -31.44 -17.81 17.10
N VAL A 423 -30.74 -18.25 18.14
CA VAL A 423 -30.03 -19.54 18.21
C VAL A 423 -30.19 -20.12 19.62
N LEU A 424 -29.87 -21.41 19.81
CA LEU A 424 -30.04 -22.10 21.10
C LEU A 424 -28.74 -22.80 21.55
N GLY A 425 -28.67 -23.07 22.86
CA GLY A 425 -27.58 -23.86 23.45
C GLY A 425 -26.20 -23.20 23.27
N PRO A 426 -25.15 -23.96 22.94
CA PRO A 426 -23.79 -23.42 22.83
C PRO A 426 -23.62 -22.24 21.85
N ALA A 427 -24.47 -22.17 20.82
CA ALA A 427 -24.47 -21.05 19.87
C ALA A 427 -24.98 -19.75 20.51
N ASP A 428 -25.98 -19.83 21.41
CA ASP A 428 -26.47 -18.67 22.15
C ASP A 428 -25.43 -18.19 23.18
N ASP A 429 -24.71 -19.11 23.83
CA ASP A 429 -23.59 -18.75 24.72
C ASP A 429 -22.47 -18.03 23.95
N LEU A 430 -22.16 -18.45 22.72
CA LEU A 430 -21.21 -17.76 21.84
C LEU A 430 -21.72 -16.38 21.42
N ARG A 431 -22.99 -16.27 21.03
CA ARG A 431 -23.64 -15.01 20.66
C ARG A 431 -23.63 -14.00 21.81
N LEU A 432 -23.98 -14.42 23.02
CA LEU A 432 -23.96 -13.57 24.22
C LEU A 432 -22.54 -13.12 24.58
N ARG A 433 -21.53 -13.97 24.40
CA ARG A 433 -20.12 -13.58 24.55
C ARG A 433 -19.72 -12.49 23.55
N LEU A 434 -20.13 -12.60 22.29
CA LEU A 434 -19.85 -11.59 21.26
C LEU A 434 -20.58 -10.28 21.51
N LEU A 435 -21.81 -10.33 22.05
CA LEU A 435 -22.56 -9.14 22.48
C LEU A 435 -21.90 -8.42 23.66
N ALA A 436 -21.17 -9.14 24.50
CA ALA A 436 -20.44 -8.60 25.66
C ALA A 436 -18.97 -8.24 25.35
N TRP A 437 -18.46 -8.57 24.16
CA TRP A 437 -17.10 -8.25 23.75
C TRP A 437 -16.92 -6.72 23.63
N ASP A 438 -15.75 -6.23 24.02
CA ASP A 438 -15.38 -4.82 24.05
C ASP A 438 -14.96 -4.24 22.68
N GLY A 439 -14.97 -5.07 21.63
CA GLY A 439 -14.55 -4.67 20.29
C GLY A 439 -13.03 -4.58 20.11
N ARG A 440 -12.23 -5.03 21.08
CA ARG A 440 -10.76 -4.98 20.99
C ARG A 440 -10.18 -6.26 20.41
N MET A 441 -9.37 -6.10 19.36
CA MET A 441 -8.63 -7.16 18.66
C MET A 441 -7.24 -7.41 19.28
N ASP A 442 -7.11 -7.36 20.61
CA ASP A 442 -5.85 -7.65 21.30
C ASP A 442 -5.44 -9.13 21.13
N ALA A 443 -4.15 -9.42 21.10
CA ALA A 443 -3.63 -10.79 20.85
C ALA A 443 -4.12 -11.82 21.90
N ASP A 444 -4.31 -11.40 23.15
CA ASP A 444 -4.81 -12.24 24.23
C ASP A 444 -6.35 -12.23 24.36
N SER A 445 -7.06 -11.52 23.47
CA SER A 445 -8.51 -11.38 23.52
C SER A 445 -9.22 -12.65 23.09
N ARG A 446 -10.04 -13.19 24.00
CA ARG A 446 -10.95 -14.31 23.73
C ARG A 446 -12.15 -13.89 22.88
N GLY A 447 -12.61 -12.65 23.04
CA GLY A 447 -13.72 -12.09 22.28
C GLY A 447 -13.35 -11.89 20.81
N ALA A 448 -12.14 -11.39 20.55
CA ALA A 448 -11.60 -11.25 19.20
C ALA A 448 -11.44 -12.60 18.49
N ALA A 449 -10.97 -13.64 19.19
CA ALA A 449 -10.86 -14.99 18.63
C ALA A 449 -12.24 -15.55 18.23
N ALA A 450 -13.23 -15.41 19.10
CA ALA A 450 -14.60 -15.82 18.82
C ALA A 450 -15.19 -15.02 17.64
N PHE A 451 -14.94 -13.71 17.59
CA PHE A 451 -15.40 -12.83 16.51
C PHE A 451 -14.80 -13.23 15.17
N ALA A 452 -13.47 -13.40 15.11
CA ALA A 452 -12.76 -13.78 13.90
C ALA A 452 -13.26 -15.13 13.36
N ALA A 453 -13.48 -16.11 14.24
CA ALA A 453 -14.02 -17.42 13.86
C ALA A 453 -15.43 -17.32 13.25
N VAL A 454 -16.34 -16.56 13.86
CA VAL A 454 -17.70 -16.35 13.34
C VAL A 454 -17.67 -15.56 12.03
N ARG A 455 -16.85 -14.51 11.94
CA ARG A 455 -16.64 -13.75 10.70
C ARG A 455 -16.13 -14.64 9.58
N GLY A 456 -15.14 -15.49 9.85
CA GLY A 456 -14.60 -16.44 8.88
C GLY A 456 -15.65 -17.46 8.41
N ALA A 457 -16.45 -18.00 9.33
CA ALA A 457 -17.55 -18.90 8.99
C ALA A 457 -18.61 -18.21 8.11
N LEU A 458 -18.99 -16.97 8.44
CA LEU A 458 -19.95 -16.20 7.65
C LEU A 458 -19.42 -15.92 6.24
N VAL A 459 -18.16 -15.49 6.12
CA VAL A 459 -17.53 -15.24 4.81
C VAL A 459 -17.51 -16.51 3.95
N ARG A 460 -17.16 -17.67 4.51
CA ARG A 460 -17.20 -18.95 3.76
C ARG A 460 -18.61 -19.27 3.27
N ARG A 461 -19.63 -19.08 4.11
CA ARG A 461 -21.03 -19.31 3.74
C ARG A 461 -21.50 -18.36 2.63
N LEU A 462 -21.15 -17.09 2.74
CA LEU A 462 -21.44 -16.09 1.71
C LEU A 462 -20.75 -16.45 0.39
N ALA A 463 -19.47 -16.82 0.41
CA ALA A 463 -18.73 -17.21 -0.78
C ALA A 463 -19.30 -18.48 -1.45
N ALA A 464 -19.92 -19.37 -0.68
CA ALA A 464 -20.61 -20.57 -1.16
C ALA A 464 -22.08 -20.32 -1.58
N ALA A 465 -22.63 -19.13 -1.32
CA ALA A 465 -24.03 -18.85 -1.62
C ALA A 465 -24.30 -18.93 -3.13
N PRO A 466 -25.42 -19.55 -3.57
CA PRO A 466 -25.73 -19.70 -4.99
C PRO A 466 -25.72 -18.37 -5.76
N ALA A 467 -26.17 -17.28 -5.13
CA ALA A 467 -26.20 -15.94 -5.69
C ALA A 467 -24.81 -15.37 -6.02
N LEU A 468 -23.75 -15.88 -5.39
CA LEU A 468 -22.36 -15.44 -5.58
C LEU A 468 -21.49 -16.48 -6.31
N SER A 469 -22.07 -17.63 -6.71
CA SER A 469 -21.35 -18.73 -7.36
C SER A 469 -20.59 -18.32 -8.63
N GLY A 470 -21.07 -17.30 -9.36
CA GLY A 470 -20.40 -16.76 -10.54
C GLY A 470 -19.00 -16.20 -10.27
N LEU A 471 -18.70 -15.78 -9.04
CA LEU A 471 -17.37 -15.29 -8.67
C LEU A 471 -16.28 -16.36 -8.80
N TRP A 472 -16.65 -17.63 -8.78
CA TRP A 472 -15.73 -18.77 -8.93
C TRP A 472 -15.44 -19.14 -10.39
N ALA A 473 -16.10 -18.50 -11.36
CA ALA A 473 -15.83 -18.77 -12.77
C ALA A 473 -14.39 -18.40 -13.14
N GLU A 474 -13.82 -19.10 -14.13
CA GLU A 474 -12.49 -18.76 -14.64
C GLU A 474 -12.46 -17.32 -15.17
N SER A 475 -11.43 -16.58 -14.77
CA SER A 475 -11.26 -15.17 -15.13
C SER A 475 -10.59 -14.93 -16.47
N GLY A 476 -9.84 -15.92 -16.99
CA GLY A 476 -8.98 -15.77 -18.16
C GLY A 476 -7.75 -14.88 -17.93
N LEU A 477 -7.50 -14.46 -16.69
CA LEU A 477 -6.33 -13.66 -16.34
C LEU A 477 -5.10 -14.54 -16.02
N PRO A 478 -3.87 -14.02 -16.20
CA PRO A 478 -2.67 -14.67 -15.70
C PRO A 478 -2.78 -15.09 -14.23
N ALA A 479 -2.20 -16.24 -13.89
CA ALA A 479 -2.30 -16.85 -12.56
C ALA A 479 -1.84 -15.91 -11.43
N MET A 480 -0.94 -14.97 -11.71
CA MET A 480 -0.47 -14.01 -10.72
C MET A 480 -1.56 -13.07 -10.20
N PHE A 481 -2.64 -12.84 -10.96
CA PHE A 481 -3.76 -11.99 -10.52
C PHE A 481 -4.77 -12.73 -9.64
N ARG A 482 -4.64 -14.05 -9.46
CA ARG A 482 -5.55 -14.86 -8.66
C ARG A 482 -5.78 -14.30 -7.24
N PRO A 483 -4.77 -13.80 -6.50
CA PRO A 483 -4.99 -13.23 -5.17
C PRO A 483 -5.98 -12.06 -5.14
N TRP A 484 -6.08 -11.28 -6.23
CA TRP A 484 -7.04 -10.17 -6.34
C TRP A 484 -8.45 -10.63 -6.72
N LEU A 485 -8.61 -11.88 -7.14
CA LEU A 485 -9.89 -12.45 -7.59
C LEU A 485 -10.48 -13.48 -6.63
N THR A 486 -9.76 -13.83 -5.56
CA THR A 486 -10.25 -14.79 -4.56
C THR A 486 -11.51 -14.22 -3.90
N PRO A 487 -12.68 -14.91 -3.98
CA PRO A 487 -13.94 -14.36 -3.51
C PRO A 487 -14.00 -14.08 -2.01
N GLU A 488 -13.41 -14.93 -1.16
CA GLU A 488 -13.57 -14.83 0.30
C GLU A 488 -13.02 -13.51 0.87
N PRO A 489 -11.76 -13.10 0.62
CA PRO A 489 -11.27 -11.81 1.11
C PRO A 489 -12.05 -10.63 0.51
N ARG A 490 -12.53 -10.74 -0.73
CA ARG A 490 -13.33 -9.70 -1.38
C ARG A 490 -14.71 -9.54 -0.74
N ILE A 491 -15.33 -10.65 -0.36
CA ILE A 491 -16.60 -10.63 0.37
C ILE A 491 -16.38 -10.07 1.78
N ALA A 492 -15.31 -10.48 2.47
CA ALA A 492 -14.97 -9.97 3.80
C ALA A 492 -14.85 -8.45 3.82
N LEU A 493 -14.18 -7.86 2.83
CA LEU A 493 -14.03 -6.41 2.71
C LEU A 493 -15.35 -5.67 2.44
N ALA A 494 -16.32 -6.31 1.77
CA ALA A 494 -17.63 -5.72 1.52
C ALA A 494 -18.63 -5.96 2.68
N LEU A 495 -18.33 -6.90 3.57
CA LEU A 495 -19.26 -7.44 4.57
C LEU A 495 -19.72 -6.38 5.58
N ASP A 496 -18.81 -5.55 6.08
CA ASP A 496 -19.16 -4.53 7.06
C ASP A 496 -20.20 -3.55 6.49
N ARG A 497 -20.07 -3.16 5.22
CA ARG A 497 -21.08 -2.36 4.53
C ARG A 497 -22.41 -3.12 4.40
N TRP A 498 -22.40 -4.40 4.05
CA TRP A 498 -23.64 -5.19 3.94
C TRP A 498 -24.35 -5.33 5.28
N LEU A 499 -23.60 -5.41 6.38
CA LEU A 499 -24.16 -5.44 7.73
C LEU A 499 -24.78 -4.09 8.11
N GLU A 500 -24.26 -2.96 7.63
CA GLU A 500 -24.80 -1.63 7.90
C GLU A 500 -25.98 -1.26 6.99
N GLU A 501 -25.83 -1.44 5.68
CA GLU A 501 -26.76 -0.97 4.65
C GLU A 501 -27.80 -2.02 4.23
N GLY A 502 -27.54 -3.29 4.53
CA GLY A 502 -28.36 -4.42 4.09
C GLY A 502 -27.67 -5.29 3.03
N ALA A 503 -28.03 -6.57 3.02
CA ALA A 503 -27.40 -7.55 2.15
C ALA A 503 -27.82 -7.38 0.68
N PRO A 504 -26.88 -7.38 -0.27
CA PRO A 504 -27.22 -7.47 -1.68
C PRO A 504 -27.70 -8.88 -2.06
N PHE A 505 -28.17 -9.02 -3.30
CA PHE A 505 -28.46 -10.32 -3.93
C PHE A 505 -29.53 -11.18 -3.25
N GLY A 506 -30.36 -10.60 -2.38
CA GLY A 506 -31.40 -11.33 -1.64
C GLY A 506 -30.85 -12.28 -0.59
N LEU A 507 -29.61 -12.06 -0.12
CA LEU A 507 -28.99 -12.87 0.92
C LEU A 507 -29.64 -12.61 2.29
N ASP A 508 -29.97 -13.67 3.01
CA ASP A 508 -30.44 -13.57 4.39
C ASP A 508 -29.25 -13.62 5.36
N LEU A 509 -28.67 -12.45 5.66
CA LEU A 509 -27.52 -12.37 6.56
C LEU A 509 -27.83 -12.84 7.98
N THR A 510 -29.07 -12.70 8.44
CA THR A 510 -29.47 -13.11 9.78
C THR A 510 -29.44 -14.63 9.89
N ALA A 511 -30.04 -15.32 8.91
CA ALA A 511 -30.00 -16.79 8.84
C ALA A 511 -28.56 -17.31 8.68
N LEU A 512 -27.78 -16.72 7.77
CA LEU A 512 -26.39 -17.13 7.56
C LEU A 512 -25.52 -16.90 8.81
N LEU A 513 -25.73 -15.81 9.54
CA LEU A 513 -25.02 -15.54 10.79
C LEU A 513 -25.43 -16.53 11.91
N ALA A 514 -26.71 -16.93 11.97
CA ALA A 514 -27.16 -17.98 12.88
C ALA A 514 -26.44 -19.30 12.62
N GLU A 515 -26.39 -19.73 11.35
CA GLU A 515 -25.70 -20.96 10.95
C GLU A 515 -24.19 -20.89 11.23
N SER A 516 -23.57 -19.71 11.06
CA SER A 516 -22.15 -19.50 11.41
C SER A 516 -21.89 -19.61 12.92
N LEU A 517 -22.79 -19.11 13.76
CA LEU A 517 -22.69 -19.28 15.22
C LEU A 517 -22.80 -20.76 15.62
N GLU A 518 -23.75 -21.49 15.02
CA GLU A 518 -23.93 -22.92 15.27
C GLU A 518 -22.71 -23.75 14.84
N GLU A 519 -22.14 -23.46 13.67
CA GLU A 519 -20.91 -24.09 13.19
C GLU A 519 -19.75 -23.88 14.17
N VAL A 520 -19.46 -22.62 14.52
CA VAL A 520 -18.33 -22.29 15.39
C VAL A 520 -18.53 -22.85 16.80
N ALA A 521 -19.77 -22.86 17.30
CA ALA A 521 -20.07 -23.45 18.61
C ALA A 521 -19.88 -24.98 18.61
N ALA A 522 -20.11 -25.66 17.48
CA ALA A 522 -19.93 -27.10 17.35
C ALA A 522 -18.47 -27.51 17.12
N THR A 523 -17.72 -26.75 16.32
CA THR A 523 -16.31 -27.07 15.97
C THR A 523 -15.31 -26.51 16.97
N GLY A 524 -15.70 -25.50 17.74
CA GLY A 524 -14.79 -24.71 18.57
C GLY A 524 -13.98 -23.69 17.76
N HIS A 525 -13.23 -22.86 18.50
CA HIS A 525 -12.33 -21.84 17.98
C HIS A 525 -11.11 -21.72 18.91
N ALA A 526 -10.07 -21.01 18.46
CA ALA A 526 -8.89 -20.77 19.28
C ALA A 526 -9.23 -19.98 20.56
N PRO A 527 -8.61 -20.29 21.70
CA PRO A 527 -8.77 -19.56 22.96
C PRO A 527 -8.57 -18.05 22.86
N THR A 528 -7.52 -17.58 22.18
CA THR A 528 -7.20 -16.16 22.03
C THR A 528 -6.84 -15.84 20.58
N TRP A 529 -6.93 -14.55 20.23
CA TRP A 529 -6.75 -14.11 18.85
C TRP A 529 -5.35 -14.43 18.31
N GLY A 530 -4.33 -14.18 19.12
CA GLY A 530 -2.92 -14.35 18.80
C GLY A 530 -2.46 -15.81 18.64
N GLU A 531 -3.28 -16.79 19.03
CA GLU A 531 -2.98 -18.21 18.71
C GLU A 531 -3.14 -18.52 17.22
N THR A 532 -3.99 -17.76 16.53
CA THR A 532 -4.26 -17.91 15.09
C THR A 532 -3.78 -16.71 14.28
N HIS A 533 -3.70 -15.53 14.89
CA HIS A 533 -3.24 -14.29 14.27
C HIS A 533 -1.82 -13.95 14.71
N ALA A 534 -0.87 -14.42 13.91
CA ALA A 534 0.54 -14.22 14.14
C ALA A 534 1.25 -13.82 12.85
N VAL A 535 2.35 -13.09 12.98
CA VAL A 535 3.31 -12.87 11.90
C VAL A 535 4.35 -13.99 11.97
N VAL A 536 4.64 -14.62 10.85
CA VAL A 536 5.66 -15.68 10.78
C VAL A 536 7.02 -15.04 10.54
N GLY A 537 7.91 -15.13 11.52
CA GLY A 537 9.26 -14.57 11.45
C GLY A 537 10.17 -15.30 10.45
N PRO A 538 11.38 -14.77 10.20
CA PRO A 538 12.35 -15.35 9.25
C PRO A 538 12.76 -16.80 9.58
N ASP A 539 12.72 -17.17 10.85
CA ASP A 539 13.03 -18.50 11.38
C ASP A 539 11.82 -19.45 11.34
N GLY A 540 10.68 -18.99 10.85
CA GLY A 540 9.41 -19.72 10.83
C GLY A 540 8.63 -19.63 12.15
N THR A 541 9.12 -18.90 13.15
CA THR A 541 8.44 -18.77 14.45
C THR A 541 7.24 -17.82 14.34
N PRO A 542 6.02 -18.24 14.71
CA PRO A 542 4.88 -17.35 14.76
C PRO A 542 4.99 -16.41 15.97
N VAL A 543 4.89 -15.10 15.73
CA VAL A 543 4.81 -14.05 16.75
C VAL A 543 3.38 -13.53 16.81
N PRO A 544 2.63 -13.78 17.90
CA PRO A 544 1.27 -13.29 18.07
C PRO A 544 1.20 -11.77 17.95
N VAL A 545 0.19 -11.26 17.25
CA VAL A 545 -0.07 -9.83 17.13
C VAL A 545 -1.54 -9.52 17.39
N GLY A 546 -1.81 -8.34 17.93
CA GLY A 546 -3.15 -7.78 17.96
C GLY A 546 -3.43 -6.94 16.72
N GLY A 547 -4.66 -6.48 16.57
CA GLY A 547 -5.14 -5.70 15.44
C GLY A 547 -5.99 -6.51 14.47
N ASP A 548 -6.53 -5.79 13.49
CA ASP A 548 -7.34 -6.28 12.37
C ASP A 548 -7.27 -5.23 11.25
N GLU A 549 -7.63 -5.58 10.02
CA GLU A 549 -7.69 -4.62 8.91
C GLU A 549 -8.52 -3.35 9.21
N GLY A 550 -9.59 -3.48 10.02
CA GLY A 550 -10.41 -2.33 10.43
C GLY A 550 -9.87 -1.51 11.60
N CYS A 551 -8.79 -1.94 12.27
CA CYS A 551 -8.20 -1.26 13.44
C CYS A 551 -7.11 -0.26 13.03
N VAL A 552 -6.76 0.68 13.92
CA VAL A 552 -5.61 1.57 13.70
C VAL A 552 -4.34 0.73 13.54
N LEU A 553 -4.12 -0.23 14.45
CA LEU A 553 -3.17 -1.30 14.27
C LEU A 553 -3.69 -2.27 13.19
N SER A 554 -3.44 -1.92 11.93
CA SER A 554 -3.97 -2.65 10.77
C SER A 554 -3.14 -3.91 10.46
N THR A 555 -3.23 -4.94 11.28
CA THR A 555 -2.71 -6.29 10.99
C THR A 555 -3.79 -7.12 10.32
N SER A 556 -3.64 -7.39 9.03
CA SER A 556 -4.71 -8.00 8.22
C SER A 556 -4.54 -9.52 8.15
N SER A 557 -5.65 -10.24 8.32
CA SER A 557 -5.77 -11.66 7.98
C SER A 557 -6.52 -11.84 6.65
N ARG A 558 -6.93 -13.07 6.31
CA ARG A 558 -7.78 -13.37 5.15
C ARG A 558 -9.05 -14.06 5.63
N PRO A 559 -10.06 -13.30 6.12
CA PRO A 559 -11.26 -13.89 6.69
C PRO A 559 -11.89 -14.90 5.72
N GLY A 560 -12.20 -16.09 6.23
CA GLY A 560 -12.72 -17.21 5.46
C GLY A 560 -11.66 -18.18 4.94
N LEU A 561 -10.38 -17.78 4.87
CA LEU A 561 -9.26 -18.62 4.44
C LEU A 561 -8.33 -18.97 5.61
N ASP A 562 -7.73 -17.95 6.22
CA ASP A 562 -6.82 -18.08 7.35
C ASP A 562 -6.68 -16.78 8.15
N ASP A 563 -6.32 -16.95 9.42
CA ASP A 563 -6.18 -15.85 10.37
C ASP A 563 -4.73 -15.33 10.46
N THR A 564 -3.77 -15.94 9.76
CA THR A 564 -2.35 -15.52 9.78
C THR A 564 -2.21 -14.07 9.29
N CYS A 565 -1.40 -13.27 10.01
CA CYS A 565 -1.11 -11.90 9.62
C CYS A 565 -0.14 -11.91 8.44
N TRP A 566 -0.62 -11.44 7.28
CA TRP A 566 0.16 -11.38 6.03
C TRP A 566 0.48 -9.94 5.60
N ARG A 567 -0.24 -8.97 6.17
CA ARG A 567 -0.08 -7.53 5.92
C ARG A 567 -0.16 -6.76 7.22
N GLY A 568 0.69 -5.77 7.38
CA GLY A 568 0.68 -4.90 8.56
C GLY A 568 1.61 -3.71 8.40
N PRO A 569 1.83 -2.93 9.48
CA PRO A 569 2.81 -1.84 9.51
C PRO A 569 4.20 -2.28 9.02
N ALA A 570 4.59 -1.89 7.81
CA ALA A 570 5.94 -2.09 7.28
C ALA A 570 6.98 -1.17 7.93
N ALA A 571 6.50 -0.14 8.62
CA ALA A 571 7.23 0.63 9.61
C ALA A 571 6.21 1.29 10.54
N ARG A 572 6.66 1.77 11.71
CA ARG A 572 5.99 2.83 12.44
C ARG A 572 7.00 3.95 12.65
N VAL A 573 6.60 5.19 12.41
CA VAL A 573 7.45 6.37 12.56
C VAL A 573 6.71 7.45 13.33
N VAL A 574 7.44 8.16 14.19
CA VAL A 574 6.97 9.36 14.88
C VAL A 574 8.06 10.42 14.79
N TRP A 575 7.76 11.51 14.09
CA TRP A 575 8.64 12.65 13.89
C TRP A 575 8.29 13.76 14.88
N SER A 576 9.28 14.19 15.67
CA SER A 576 9.19 15.41 16.48
C SER A 576 9.91 16.55 15.77
N LEU A 577 9.19 17.67 15.57
CA LEU A 577 9.78 18.89 15.01
C LEU A 577 10.39 19.80 16.09
N ALA A 578 10.20 19.52 17.38
CA ALA A 578 10.92 20.23 18.44
C ALA A 578 12.37 19.72 18.57
N ASP A 579 12.53 18.40 18.52
CA ASP A 579 13.81 17.72 18.63
C ASP A 579 13.83 16.48 17.73
N ARG A 580 14.63 16.55 16.67
CA ARG A 580 14.82 15.41 15.75
C ARG A 580 15.30 14.16 16.50
N ASP A 581 16.11 14.29 17.54
CA ASP A 581 16.65 13.15 18.28
C ASP A 581 15.60 12.51 19.21
N ALA A 582 14.50 13.21 19.48
CA ALA A 582 13.31 12.65 20.12
C ALA A 582 12.46 11.81 19.16
N SER A 583 12.68 11.89 17.84
CA SER A 583 11.95 11.07 16.85
C SER A 583 12.21 9.57 17.06
N ARG A 584 11.20 8.75 16.73
CA ARG A 584 11.22 7.30 16.96
C ARG A 584 10.70 6.52 15.75
N TRP A 585 11.16 5.28 15.62
CA TRP A 585 10.69 4.38 14.57
C TRP A 585 10.85 2.90 14.91
N VAL A 586 10.20 2.02 14.16
CA VAL A 586 10.50 0.58 14.15
C VAL A 586 10.14 0.00 12.79
N VAL A 587 10.88 -1.01 12.35
CA VAL A 587 10.56 -1.83 11.17
C VAL A 587 10.43 -3.29 11.60
N PRO A 588 9.67 -4.13 10.87
CA PRO A 588 9.45 -5.54 11.23
C PRO A 588 10.73 -6.37 11.38
N ASP A 589 11.86 -5.93 10.81
CA ASP A 589 13.12 -6.66 10.95
C ASP A 589 13.60 -6.82 12.41
N ASP A 590 13.14 -5.94 13.31
CA ASP A 590 13.20 -6.15 14.76
C ASP A 590 11.81 -6.60 15.24
N LEU A 591 11.51 -7.87 14.99
CA LEU A 591 10.14 -8.40 15.08
C LEU A 591 9.57 -8.29 16.49
N ASP A 592 10.38 -8.51 17.53
CA ASP A 592 9.95 -8.41 18.93
C ASP A 592 9.58 -6.97 19.30
N ALA A 593 10.45 -6.00 18.98
CA ALA A 593 10.16 -4.59 19.21
C ALA A 593 8.95 -4.14 18.38
N TRP A 594 8.87 -4.57 17.13
CA TRP A 594 7.76 -4.25 16.24
C TRP A 594 6.43 -4.82 16.72
N ALA A 595 6.39 -6.06 17.20
CA ALA A 595 5.16 -6.72 17.65
C ALA A 595 4.66 -6.13 18.99
N THR A 596 5.60 -5.76 19.88
CA THR A 596 5.29 -5.13 21.16
C THR A 596 5.10 -3.61 21.08
N GLY A 597 5.35 -3.02 19.91
CA GLY A 597 5.19 -1.59 19.67
C GLY A 597 6.31 -0.71 20.24
N VAL A 598 7.44 -1.30 20.63
CA VAL A 598 8.62 -0.58 21.08
C VAL A 598 9.24 0.16 19.89
N LEU A 599 9.34 1.48 19.98
CA LEU A 599 9.99 2.33 18.98
C LEU A 599 11.42 2.68 19.41
N HIS A 600 12.34 2.60 18.45
CA HIS A 600 13.75 2.92 18.62
C HIS A 600 14.05 4.38 18.27
N PRO A 601 15.08 5.01 18.88
CA PRO A 601 15.60 6.29 18.42
C PRO A 601 16.00 6.28 16.94
N VAL A 602 15.80 7.40 16.25
CA VAL A 602 16.21 7.56 14.84
C VAL A 602 17.72 7.69 14.65
N LYS A 603 18.45 7.98 15.72
CA LYS A 603 19.91 8.00 15.76
C LYS A 603 20.38 7.14 16.91
N GLU A 604 21.35 6.27 16.66
CA GLU A 604 22.09 5.62 17.73
C GLU A 604 22.93 6.67 18.47
N SER A 605 22.85 6.70 19.80
CA SER A 605 23.71 7.53 20.63
C SER A 605 25.18 7.15 20.37
N ARG A 606 26.01 8.16 20.09
CA ARG A 606 27.45 7.99 19.81
C ARG A 606 28.21 7.27 20.91
#